data_AF-A0A5N8Z4A2-F1
#
_entry.id   AF-A0A5N8Z4A2-F1
#
_cell.length_a   1.000
_cell.length_b   1.000
_cell.length_c   1.000
_cell.angle_alpha   90.00
_cell.angle_beta   90.00
_cell.angle_gamma   90.00
#
_symmetry.space_group_name_H-M   'P 1'
#
loop_
_entity.id
_entity.type
_entity.pdbx_description
1 polymer ?
#
loop_
_entity_poly.entity_id
_entity_poly.type
_entity_poly.pdbx_seq_one_letter_code
_entity_poly.pdbx_strand_id
1 'polypeptide(L)'
;MDRVLSVRVDESVIHRVDHLARRLGMTKKALIEGAIAHYSEEIESDKEDLDVLSQTFGSWTRSESTIETAQRSRSTFRDSSPSRDSP
;
A
#
# COMPACT_ATOMS: atom_id res chain seq x y z
N MET A 1 6.58 -19.91 -18.11
CA MET A 1 7.83 -19.65 -18.84
C MET A 1 8.91 -19.45 -17.79
N ASP A 2 9.97 -20.25 -17.80
CA ASP A 2 10.98 -20.20 -16.72
C ASP A 2 11.96 -19.04 -16.93
N ARG A 3 12.28 -18.34 -15.84
CA ARG A 3 13.25 -17.23 -15.81
C ARG A 3 14.35 -17.56 -14.80
N VAL A 4 15.57 -17.06 -15.05
CA VAL A 4 16.69 -17.21 -14.11
C VAL A 4 16.62 -16.11 -13.07
N LEU A 5 16.64 -16.49 -11.79
CA LEU A 5 16.78 -15.60 -10.65
C LEU A 5 18.18 -15.78 -10.05
N SER A 6 18.92 -14.69 -9.85
CA SER A 6 20.22 -14.68 -9.18
C SER A 6 20.20 -13.66 -8.06
N VAL A 7 20.63 -14.08 -6.87
CA VAL A 7 20.66 -13.23 -5.66
C VAL A 7 21.82 -13.63 -4.76
N ARG A 8 22.41 -12.66 -4.07
CA ARG A 8 23.42 -12.91 -3.03
C ARG A 8 22.69 -13.12 -1.70
N VAL A 9 22.98 -14.23 -1.04
CA VAL A 9 22.42 -14.59 0.26
C VAL A 9 23.53 -15.16 1.13
N ASP A 10 23.35 -15.07 2.45
CA ASP A 10 24.30 -15.64 3.39
C ASP A 10 24.33 -17.17 3.30
N GLU A 11 25.49 -17.75 3.58
CA GLU A 11 25.69 -19.21 3.54
C GLU A 11 24.73 -19.96 4.47
N SER A 12 24.44 -19.39 5.64
CA SER A 12 23.50 -19.94 6.60
C SER A 12 22.08 -20.08 6.03
N VAL A 13 21.69 -19.16 5.13
CA VAL A 13 20.39 -19.18 4.45
C VAL A 13 20.35 -20.30 3.42
N ILE A 14 21.41 -20.46 2.61
CA ILE A 14 21.52 -21.56 1.64
C ILE A 14 21.45 -22.91 2.33
N HIS A 15 22.18 -23.10 3.43
CA HIS A 15 22.10 -24.33 4.22
C HIS A 15 20.71 -24.62 4.75
N ARG A 16 19.99 -23.58 5.21
CA ARG A 16 18.63 -23.73 5.72
C ARG A 16 17.64 -24.10 4.61
N VAL A 17 17.77 -23.49 3.43
CA VAL A 17 17.00 -23.84 2.23
C VAL A 17 17.23 -25.29 1.84
N ASP A 18 18.49 -25.74 1.82
CA ASP A 18 18.84 -27.11 1.47
C ASP A 18 18.30 -28.13 2.46
N HIS A 19 18.39 -27.83 3.75
CA HIS A 19 17.84 -28.66 4.80
C HIS A 19 16.30 -28.78 4.69
N LEU A 20 15.61 -27.66 4.47
CA LEU A 20 14.16 -27.63 4.32
C LEU A 20 13.68 -28.37 3.08
N ALA A 21 14.32 -28.12 1.93
CA ALA A 21 14.01 -28.81 0.68
C ALA A 21 14.11 -30.33 0.83
N ARG A 22 15.16 -30.84 1.48
CA ARG A 22 15.33 -32.27 1.76
C ARG A 22 14.26 -32.81 2.71
N ARG A 23 13.95 -32.08 3.79
CA ARG A 23 12.95 -32.51 4.78
C ARG A 23 11.54 -32.58 4.20
N LEU A 24 11.21 -31.68 3.28
CA LEU A 24 9.90 -31.61 2.64
C LEU A 24 9.82 -32.46 1.36
N GLY A 25 10.93 -33.06 0.91
CA GLY A 25 10.98 -33.82 -0.34
C GLY A 25 10.74 -32.95 -1.58
N MET A 26 11.05 -31.66 -1.50
CA MET A 26 10.79 -30.66 -2.54
C MET A 26 12.09 -30.21 -3.21
N THR A 27 11.99 -29.72 -4.44
CA THR A 27 13.11 -29.01 -5.07
C THR A 27 13.28 -27.63 -4.44
N LYS A 28 14.49 -27.06 -4.49
CA LYS A 28 14.74 -25.68 -4.01
C LYS A 28 13.84 -24.67 -4.73
N LYS A 29 13.60 -24.87 -6.04
CA LYS A 29 12.67 -24.06 -6.85
C LYS A 29 11.25 -24.11 -6.25
N ALA A 30 10.69 -25.31 -6.07
CA ALA A 30 9.34 -25.49 -5.53
C ALA A 30 9.20 -24.92 -4.11
N LEU A 31 10.23 -25.07 -3.27
CA LEU A 31 10.27 -24.47 -1.94
C LEU A 31 10.18 -22.94 -2.00
N ILE A 32 11.01 -22.30 -2.84
CA ILE A 32 11.07 -20.84 -2.96
C ILE A 32 9.78 -20.29 -3.59
N GLU A 33 9.28 -20.92 -4.65
CA GLU A 33 8.02 -20.53 -5.30
C GLU A 33 6.83 -20.68 -4.35
N GLY A 34 6.76 -21.78 -3.60
CA GLY A 34 5.71 -22.00 -2.60
C GLY A 34 5.79 -21.01 -1.44
N ALA A 35 6.99 -20.68 -0.96
CA ALA A 35 7.16 -19.67 0.08
C ALA A 35 6.71 -18.27 -0.40
N ILE A 36 7.05 -17.89 -1.63
CA ILE A 36 6.61 -16.61 -2.22
C ILE A 36 5.09 -16.58 -2.35
N ALA A 37 4.47 -17.67 -2.83
CA ALA A 37 3.02 -17.77 -2.94
C ALA A 37 2.35 -17.63 -1.56
N HIS A 38 2.84 -18.36 -0.56
CA HIS A 38 2.32 -18.29 0.80
C HIS A 38 2.40 -16.88 1.40
N TYR A 39 3.54 -16.20 1.30
CA TYR A 39 3.67 -14.82 1.77
C TYR A 39 2.79 -13.85 0.99
N SER A 40 2.57 -14.10 -0.30
CA SER A 40 1.71 -13.25 -1.13
C SER A 40 0.25 -13.40 -0.71
N GLU A 41 -0.20 -14.64 -0.47
CA GLU A 41 -1.54 -14.94 0.06
C GLU A 41 -1.74 -14.37 1.46
N GLU A 42 -0.77 -14.49 2.36
CA GLU A 42 -0.82 -13.88 3.70
C GLU A 42 -0.98 -12.36 3.59
N ILE A 43 -0.13 -11.70 2.78
CA ILE A 43 -0.21 -10.25 2.59
C ILE A 43 -1.55 -9.84 1.97
N GLU A 44 -2.03 -10.55 0.94
CA GLU A 44 -3.32 -10.24 0.29
C GLU A 44 -4.52 -10.48 1.20
N SER A 45 -4.47 -11.52 2.04
CA SER A 45 -5.50 -11.79 3.05
C SER A 45 -5.49 -10.71 4.14
N ASP A 46 -4.32 -10.21 4.51
CA ASP A 46 -4.16 -9.07 5.41
C ASP A 46 -4.52 -7.73 4.73
N LYS A 47 -4.57 -7.67 3.39
CA LYS A 47 -4.93 -6.47 2.60
C LYS A 47 -6.43 -6.27 2.42
N GLU A 48 -7.32 -7.14 2.90
CA GLU A 48 -8.77 -6.82 2.89
C GLU A 48 -9.10 -5.53 3.66
N ASP A 49 -8.17 -5.03 4.51
CA ASP A 49 -8.26 -3.73 5.19
C ASP A 49 -7.33 -2.63 4.62
N LEU A 50 -6.58 -2.91 3.55
CA LEU A 50 -5.73 -1.90 2.91
C LEU A 50 -6.55 -1.13 1.87
N ASP A 51 -7.24 -0.10 2.37
CA ASP A 51 -7.88 0.93 1.57
C ASP A 51 -6.87 1.55 0.59
N VAL A 52 -6.82 1.03 -0.63
CA VAL A 52 -5.99 1.52 -1.74
C VAL A 52 -6.23 3.02 -1.98
N LEU A 53 -7.42 3.51 -1.62
CA LEU A 53 -7.76 4.92 -1.68
C LEU A 53 -6.98 5.73 -0.64
N SER A 54 -6.78 5.22 0.58
CA SER A 54 -5.99 5.90 1.64
C SER A 54 -4.54 6.16 1.23
N GLN A 55 -3.90 5.24 0.51
CA GLN A 55 -2.51 5.40 0.05
C GLN A 55 -2.40 6.29 -1.19
N THR A 56 -3.41 6.29 -2.06
CA THR A 56 -3.41 7.09 -3.29
C THR A 56 -3.86 8.53 -3.05
N PHE A 57 -4.75 8.75 -2.08
CA PHE A 57 -5.24 10.08 -1.68
C PHE A 57 -4.39 10.76 -0.62
N GLY A 58 -3.12 10.36 -0.46
CA GLY A 58 -2.13 10.85 0.52
C GLY A 58 -1.81 12.36 0.51
N SER A 59 -2.69 13.20 -0.02
CA SER A 59 -2.57 14.66 0.01
C SER A 59 -3.90 15.38 0.24
N TRP A 60 -5.03 14.68 0.40
CA TRP A 60 -6.35 15.31 0.58
C TRP A 60 -7.08 14.81 1.82
N THR A 61 -6.41 14.89 2.96
CA THR A 61 -7.06 14.76 4.27
C THR A 61 -7.56 16.14 4.68
N ARG A 62 -8.76 16.55 4.22
CA ARG A 62 -9.36 17.80 4.70
C ARG A 62 -9.76 17.62 6.16
N SER A 63 -9.17 18.43 7.04
CA SER A 63 -9.57 18.53 8.46
C SER A 63 -10.92 19.23 8.67
N GLU A 64 -11.52 19.74 7.58
CA GLU A 64 -12.72 20.55 7.60
C GLU A 64 -13.87 19.77 6.99
N SER A 65 -15.03 19.81 7.63
CA SER A 65 -16.24 19.24 7.03
C SER A 65 -16.60 19.98 5.73
N THR A 66 -17.30 19.28 4.83
CA THR A 66 -17.78 19.86 3.57
C THR A 66 -18.63 21.12 3.80
N ILE A 67 -19.35 21.16 4.93
CA ILE A 67 -20.19 22.28 5.36
C ILE A 67 -19.32 23.49 5.75
N GLU A 68 -18.28 23.27 6.55
CA GLU A 68 -17.36 24.34 6.98
C GLU A 68 -16.60 24.94 5.79
N THR A 69 -16.18 24.11 4.83
CA THR A 69 -15.58 24.60 3.58
C THR A 69 -16.55 25.51 2.82
N ALA A 70 -17.81 25.09 2.65
CA ALA A 70 -18.79 25.85 1.91
C ALA A 70 -19.12 27.19 2.60
N GLN A 71 -19.17 27.20 3.93
CA GLN A 71 -19.39 28.41 4.72
C GLN A 71 -18.19 29.37 4.62
N ARG A 72 -16.96 28.85 4.76
CA ARG A 72 -15.75 29.67 4.65
C ARG A 72 -15.61 30.30 3.27
N SER A 73 -15.82 29.53 2.20
CA SER A 73 -15.77 30.06 0.84
C SER A 73 -16.81 31.17 0.61
N ARG A 74 -18.02 31.02 1.15
CA ARG A 74 -19.09 32.04 1.07
C ARG A 74 -18.76 33.28 1.88
N SER A 75 -18.19 33.15 3.08
CA SER A 75 -17.80 34.30 3.90
C SER A 75 -16.66 35.07 3.25
N THR A 76 -15.61 34.39 2.79
CA THR A 76 -14.49 35.06 2.09
C THR A 76 -14.95 35.73 0.80
N PHE A 77 -15.89 35.14 0.07
CA PHE A 77 -16.46 35.75 -1.13
C PHE A 77 -17.29 37.01 -0.79
N ARG A 78 -18.10 36.96 0.27
CA ARG A 78 -18.88 38.11 0.74
C ARG A 78 -17.99 39.25 1.24
N ASP A 79 -16.90 38.93 1.94
CA ASP A 79 -15.99 39.93 2.51
C ASP A 79 -15.10 40.59 1.44
N SER A 80 -14.83 39.89 0.34
CA SER A 80 -14.05 40.40 -0.80
C SER A 80 -14.89 41.06 -1.88
N SER A 81 -16.21 40.85 -1.86
CA SER A 81 -17.15 41.56 -2.74
C SER A 81 -17.51 42.90 -2.12
N PRO A 82 -17.19 44.06 -2.73
CA PRO A 82 -17.68 45.33 -2.22
C PRO A 82 -19.21 45.32 -2.27
N SER A 83 -19.86 45.61 -1.13
CA SER A 83 -21.30 45.83 -1.08
C SER A 83 -21.63 46.96 -2.05
N ARG A 84 -22.24 46.62 -3.19
CA ARG A 84 -22.96 47.59 -4.00
C ARG A 84 -24.20 47.99 -3.22
N ASP A 85 -24.00 48.86 -2.24
CA ASP A 85 -25.01 49.75 -1.68
C ASP A 85 -24.30 50.86 -0.93
N SER A 86 -24.14 51.99 -1.61
CA SER A 86 -24.09 53.35 -1.04
C SER A 86 -23.99 54.34 -2.21
N PRO A 87 -24.73 55.46 -2.22
CA PRO A 87 -26.03 55.79 -1.63
C PRO A 87 -27.17 55.89 -2.66
#